data_AF-A0A345DAY1-F1
#
_entry.id   AF-A0A345DAY1-F1
#
_cell.length_a   1.000
_cell.length_b   1.000
_cell.length_c   1.000
_cell.angle_alpha   90.00
_cell.angle_beta   90.00
_cell.angle_gamma   90.00
#
_symmetry.space_group_name_H-M   'P 1'
#
loop_
_entity.id
_entity.type
_entity.pdbx_description
1 polymer ?
#
loop_
_entity_poly.entity_id
_entity_poly.type
_entity_poly.pdbx_seq_one_letter_code
_entity_poly.pdbx_strand_id
1 'polypeptide(L)'
;MEKQGKCWLIPVSMLIISFCGFVLPILAMVNCSGWNEGSMAVSGCVVDFPFARAYADVYYGLLLFSAFMLLMPLGVYVAFVVGLIMLAKRVALVVCKRRHEQST
;
A
#
# COMPACT_ATOMS: atom_id res chain seq x y z
N MET A 1 12.21 23.05 -29.91
CA MET A 1 12.68 21.84 -29.19
C MET A 1 12.46 22.08 -27.70
N GLU A 2 12.16 21.03 -26.93
CA GLU A 2 11.94 21.07 -25.46
C GLU A 2 10.52 21.38 -24.96
N LYS A 3 9.62 20.39 -25.09
CA LYS A 3 8.63 20.11 -24.03
C LYS A 3 8.60 18.60 -23.77
N GLN A 4 9.71 18.10 -23.22
CA GLN A 4 9.75 16.88 -22.41
C GLN A 4 8.89 17.11 -21.16
N GLY A 5 7.57 17.18 -21.33
CA GLY A 5 6.62 17.28 -20.24
C GLY A 5 6.68 15.99 -19.44
N LYS A 6 7.58 15.94 -18.44
CA LYS A 6 7.71 14.87 -17.45
C LYS A 6 6.31 14.39 -17.09
N CYS A 7 5.99 13.14 -17.43
CA CYS A 7 4.71 12.59 -17.09
C CYS A 7 4.66 12.36 -15.58
N TRP A 8 4.28 13.40 -14.84
CA TRP A 8 4.23 13.47 -13.38
C TRP A 8 3.31 12.39 -12.77
N LEU A 9 2.43 11.81 -13.58
CA LEU A 9 1.52 10.72 -13.20
C LEU A 9 2.25 9.45 -12.75
N ILE A 10 3.44 9.17 -13.30
CA ILE A 10 4.24 7.99 -12.96
C ILE A 10 4.78 8.07 -11.52
N PRO A 11 5.59 9.09 -11.14
CA PRO A 11 6.11 9.17 -9.79
C PRO A 11 5.01 9.35 -8.74
N VAL A 12 3.93 10.09 -9.05
CA VAL A 12 2.82 10.32 -8.11
C VAL A 12 2.07 9.03 -7.81
N SER A 13 1.71 8.23 -8.83
CA SER A 13 1.00 6.96 -8.61
C SER A 13 1.82 5.96 -7.80
N MET A 14 3.13 5.86 -8.06
CA MET A 14 4.03 5.02 -7.28
C MET A 14 4.11 5.44 -5.82
N LEU A 15 4.21 6.74 -5.55
CA LEU A 15 4.31 7.28 -4.19
C LEU A 15 3.05 6.97 -3.39
N ILE A 16 1.86 7.20 -3.97
CA ILE A 16 0.58 6.93 -3.30
C ILE A 16 0.43 5.45 -2.96
N ILE A 17 0.69 4.54 -3.92
CA ILE A 17 0.56 3.10 -3.68
C ILE A 17 1.57 2.63 -2.62
N SER A 18 2.80 3.13 -2.67
CA SER A 18 3.83 2.78 -1.68
C SER A 18 3.50 3.30 -0.29
N PHE A 19 2.95 4.51 -0.19
CA PHE A 19 2.49 5.09 1.06
C PHE A 19 1.35 4.26 1.68
N CYS A 20 0.31 3.94 0.89
CA CYS A 20 -0.82 3.14 1.36
C CYS A 20 -0.45 1.68 1.66
N GLY A 21 0.51 1.11 0.93
CA GLY A 21 0.92 -0.29 1.06
C GLY A 21 2.01 -0.56 2.09
N PHE A 22 2.80 0.44 2.50
CA PHE A 22 3.88 0.22 3.47
C PHE A 22 3.84 1.17 4.65
N VAL A 23 3.56 2.46 4.44
CA VAL A 23 3.63 3.47 5.50
C VAL A 23 2.37 3.46 6.36
N LEU A 24 1.20 3.43 5.72
CA LEU A 24 -0.10 3.46 6.39
C LEU A 24 -0.32 2.27 7.36
N PRO A 25 0.02 1.01 6.99
CA PRO A 25 -0.07 -0.11 7.93
C PRO A 25 0.82 0.07 9.17
N ILE A 26 2.05 0.54 8.98
CA ILE A 26 2.97 0.77 10.12
C ILE A 26 2.41 1.86 11.04
N LEU A 27 1.90 2.96 10.47
CA LEU A 27 1.24 4.00 11.25
C LEU A 27 0.03 3.47 12.02
N ALA A 28 -0.81 2.66 11.38
CA ALA A 28 -1.97 2.05 12.02
C ALA A 28 -1.56 1.15 13.19
N MET A 29 -0.48 0.39 13.03
CA MET A 29 0.05 -0.48 14.08
C MET A 29 0.63 0.29 15.27
N VAL A 30 1.33 1.40 15.02
CA VAL A 30 1.90 2.24 16.11
C VAL A 30 0.81 3.05 16.82
N ASN A 31 -0.30 3.35 16.14
CA ASN A 31 -1.43 4.09 16.71
C ASN A 31 -2.31 3.24 17.64
N CYS A 32 -2.22 1.92 17.55
CA CYS A 32 -3.14 0.96 18.18
C CYS A 32 -2.38 0.04 19.15
N SER A 33 -3.01 -0.37 20.26
CA SER A 33 -2.36 -1.23 21.25
C SER A 33 -3.31 -2.23 21.91
N GLY A 34 -2.74 -3.23 22.57
CA GLY A 34 -3.47 -4.32 23.23
C GLY A 34 -4.21 -5.21 22.23
N TRP A 35 -3.49 -5.79 21.28
CA TRP A 35 -4.04 -6.76 20.34
C TRP A 35 -4.29 -8.10 21.01
N ASN A 36 -5.44 -8.70 20.70
CA ASN A 36 -5.75 -10.08 21.09
C ASN A 36 -5.21 -11.05 20.03
N GLU A 37 -4.35 -11.98 20.42
CA GLU A 37 -3.71 -12.94 19.49
C GLU A 37 -4.71 -13.93 18.88
N GLY A 38 -5.79 -14.25 19.59
CA GLY A 38 -6.81 -15.19 19.12
C GLY A 38 -7.81 -14.56 18.15
N SER A 39 -8.26 -13.33 18.43
CA SER A 39 -9.24 -12.63 17.57
C SER A 39 -8.60 -11.62 16.59
N MET A 40 -7.31 -11.36 16.72
CA MET A 40 -6.54 -10.36 15.94
C MET A 40 -7.12 -8.94 16.03
N ALA A 41 -7.93 -8.67 17.05
CA ALA A 41 -8.62 -7.41 17.24
C ALA A 41 -7.86 -6.53 18.23
N VAL A 42 -7.76 -5.23 17.92
CA VAL A 42 -7.22 -4.22 18.83
C VAL A 42 -8.22 -3.84 19.92
N SER A 43 -7.73 -3.68 21.16
CA SER A 43 -8.54 -3.17 22.28
C SER A 43 -8.71 -1.65 22.27
N GLY A 44 -7.69 -0.88 21.88
CA GLY A 44 -7.76 0.59 21.84
C GLY A 44 -6.74 1.23 20.89
N CYS A 45 -7.12 2.38 20.31
CA CYS A 45 -6.26 3.19 19.45
C CYS A 45 -6.24 4.65 19.92
N VAL A 46 -5.11 5.34 19.76
CA VAL A 46 -4.97 6.76 20.13
C VAL A 46 -5.92 7.62 19.28
N VAL A 47 -5.91 7.38 17.97
CA VAL A 47 -6.90 7.92 17.04
C VAL A 47 -7.81 6.79 16.60
N ASP A 48 -9.01 6.74 17.16
CA ASP A 48 -9.99 5.67 16.91
C ASP A 48 -10.91 6.00 15.73
N PHE A 49 -10.46 5.69 14.52
CA PHE A 49 -11.28 5.65 13.32
C PHE A 49 -11.54 4.22 12.88
N PRO A 50 -12.76 3.87 12.43
CA PRO A 50 -13.10 2.50 12.02
C PRO A 50 -12.19 1.99 10.90
N PHE A 51 -11.78 2.86 9.98
CA PHE A 51 -10.85 2.49 8.91
C PHE A 51 -9.46 2.16 9.44
N ALA A 52 -8.91 2.98 10.35
CA ALA A 52 -7.58 2.75 10.92
C ALA A 52 -7.53 1.48 11.77
N ARG A 53 -8.59 1.21 12.54
CA ARG A 53 -8.76 -0.03 13.30
C ARG A 53 -8.79 -1.26 12.39
N ALA A 54 -9.63 -1.25 11.35
CA ALA A 54 -9.68 -2.37 10.40
C ALA A 54 -8.33 -2.62 9.71
N TYR A 55 -7.62 -1.55 9.35
CA TYR A 55 -6.28 -1.66 8.75
C TYR A 55 -5.26 -2.28 9.72
N ALA A 56 -5.30 -1.88 11.00
CA ALA A 56 -4.44 -2.43 12.05
C ALA A 56 -4.74 -3.91 12.31
N ASP A 57 -6.01 -4.29 12.44
CA ASP A 57 -6.40 -5.69 12.72
C ASP A 57 -5.97 -6.64 11.60
N VAL A 58 -6.19 -6.24 10.33
CA VAL A 58 -5.76 -7.02 9.16
C VAL A 58 -4.24 -7.17 9.13
N TYR A 59 -3.50 -6.08 9.37
CA TYR A 59 -2.03 -6.13 9.31
C TYR A 59 -1.42 -6.88 10.49
N TYR A 60 -1.99 -6.76 11.69
CA TYR A 60 -1.61 -7.56 12.85
C TYR A 60 -1.85 -9.05 12.59
N GLY A 61 -3.01 -9.42 12.04
CA GLY A 61 -3.29 -10.79 11.62
C GLY A 61 -2.31 -11.30 10.57
N LEU A 62 -2.01 -10.50 9.54
CA LEU A 62 -1.01 -10.82 8.52
C LEU A 62 0.35 -11.12 9.14
N LEU A 63 0.82 -10.29 10.07
CA LEU A 63 2.10 -10.48 10.75
C LEU A 63 2.09 -11.73 11.64
N LEU A 64 1.01 -11.95 12.40
CA LEU A 64 0.87 -13.10 13.28
C LEU A 64 0.89 -14.41 12.46
N PHE A 65 0.09 -14.51 11.41
CA PHE A 65 0.13 -15.66 10.49
C PHE A 65 1.51 -15.82 9.84
N SER A 66 2.15 -14.72 9.48
CA SER A 66 3.49 -14.74 8.90
C SER A 66 4.54 -15.28 9.84
N ALA A 67 4.43 -15.02 11.15
CA ALA A 67 5.33 -15.58 12.14
C ALA A 67 5.27 -17.12 12.19
N PHE A 68 4.09 -17.71 11.96
CA PHE A 68 3.90 -19.17 11.97
C PHE A 68 4.10 -19.85 10.62
N MET A 69 4.01 -19.12 9.50
CA MET A 69 4.10 -19.67 8.14
C MET A 69 5.39 -19.26 7.40
N LEU A 70 6.52 -19.14 8.12
CA LEU A 70 7.83 -18.78 7.54
C LEU A 70 7.80 -17.49 6.69
N LEU A 71 7.07 -16.47 7.15
CA LEU A 71 6.87 -15.19 6.47
C LEU A 71 6.24 -15.28 5.07
N MET A 72 5.70 -16.44 4.67
CA MET A 72 5.07 -16.61 3.36
C MET A 72 3.90 -15.62 3.13
N PRO A 73 2.95 -15.42 4.07
CA PRO A 73 1.86 -14.45 3.88
C PRO A 73 2.38 -13.01 3.69
N LEU A 74 3.39 -12.62 4.47
CA LEU A 74 4.04 -11.31 4.32
C LEU A 74 4.71 -11.18 2.94
N GLY A 75 5.39 -12.23 2.46
CA GLY A 75 5.98 -12.26 1.13
C GLY A 75 4.94 -12.07 0.02
N VAL A 76 3.79 -12.75 0.13
CA VAL A 76 2.66 -12.59 -0.81
C VAL A 76 2.11 -11.16 -0.78
N TYR A 77 1.97 -10.58 0.40
CA TYR A 77 1.54 -9.18 0.56
C TYR A 77 2.50 -8.20 -0.14
N VAL A 78 3.81 -8.32 0.12
CA VAL A 78 4.81 -7.46 -0.52
C VAL A 78 4.80 -7.64 -2.05
N ALA A 79 4.74 -8.89 -2.53
CA ALA A 79 4.66 -9.17 -3.96
C ALA A 79 3.41 -8.56 -4.60
N PHE A 80 2.28 -8.59 -3.91
CA PHE A 80 1.03 -7.97 -4.35
C PHE A 80 1.17 -6.43 -4.49
N VAL A 81 1.71 -5.75 -3.46
CA VAL A 81 1.94 -4.29 -3.51
C VAL A 81 2.90 -3.91 -4.64
N VAL A 82 4.00 -4.65 -4.80
CA VAL A 82 4.96 -4.44 -5.90
C VAL A 82 4.30 -4.70 -7.26
N GLY A 83 3.46 -5.73 -7.36
CA GLY A 83 2.65 -6.01 -8.54
C GLY A 83 1.74 -4.84 -8.94
N LEU A 84 1.05 -4.22 -7.97
CA LEU A 84 0.24 -3.03 -8.19
C LEU A 84 1.06 -1.84 -8.68
N ILE A 85 2.26 -1.62 -8.10
CA ILE A 85 3.18 -0.57 -8.54
C ILE A 85 3.60 -0.80 -9.99
N MET A 86 3.95 -2.04 -10.35
CA MET A 86 4.32 -2.41 -11.72
C MET A 86 3.16 -2.21 -12.71
N LEU A 87 1.94 -2.58 -12.31
CA LEU A 87 0.74 -2.39 -13.12
C LEU A 87 0.43 -0.90 -13.31
N ALA A 88 0.45 -0.11 -12.24
CA ALA A 88 0.26 1.33 -12.28
C ALA A 88 1.29 2.01 -13.19
N LYS A 89 2.56 1.58 -13.15
CA LYS A 89 3.60 2.06 -14.07
C LYS A 89 3.24 1.78 -15.52
N ARG A 90 2.81 0.56 -15.85
CA ARG A 90 2.43 0.18 -17.22
C ARG A 90 1.25 1.01 -17.72
N VAL A 91 0.21 1.15 -16.89
CA VAL A 91 -0.97 1.97 -17.23
C VAL A 91 -0.57 3.43 -17.42
N ALA A 92 0.23 3.99 -16.51
CA ALA A 92 0.70 5.36 -16.62
C ALA A 92 1.50 5.57 -17.92
N LEU A 93 2.41 4.65 -18.28
CA LEU A 93 3.16 4.73 -19.55
C LEU A 93 2.24 4.74 -20.77
N VAL A 94 1.22 3.88 -20.81
CA VAL A 94 0.24 3.84 -21.90
C VAL A 94 -0.54 5.15 -21.98
N VAL A 95 -0.99 5.69 -20.84
CA VAL A 95 -1.72 6.96 -20.76
C VAL A 95 -0.83 8.14 -21.19
N CYS A 96 0.44 8.16 -20.77
CA CYS A 96 1.40 9.20 -21.15
C CYS A 96 1.68 9.18 -22.66
N LYS A 97 1.85 7.99 -23.24
CA LYS A 97 2.06 7.82 -24.69
C LYS A 97 0.85 8.33 -25.48
N ARG A 98 -0.36 7.91 -25.09
CA ARG A 98 -1.63 8.33 -25.73
C ARG A 98 -1.86 9.83 -25.67
N ARG A 99 -1.53 10.47 -24.53
CA ARG A 99 -1.64 11.92 -24.37
C ARG A 99 -0.70 12.68 -25.32
N HIS A 100 0.48 12.14 -25.62
CA HIS A 100 1.41 12.77 -26.54
C HIS A 100 0.94 12.67 -28.00
N GLU A 101 0.35 11.54 -28.41
CA GLU A 101 -0.20 11.35 -29.75
C GLU A 101 -1.37 12.33 -30.05
N GLN A 102 -2.20 12.66 -29.06
CA GLN A 102 -3.30 13.64 -29.23
C GLN A 102 -2.85 15.11 -29.29
N SER A 103 -1.61 15.42 -28.96
CA SER A 103 -1.09 16.80 -28.93
C SER A 103 -0.30 17.20 -30.19
N THR A 104 -0.28 16.33 -31.21
CA THR A 104 0.39 16.52 -32.51
C THR A 104 -0.65 16.63 -33.60
#